data_AF-A0A1D2XCF5-F1
#
_entry.id   AF-A0A1D2XCF5-F1
#
_cell.length_a   1.000
_cell.length_b   1.000
_cell.length_c   1.000
_cell.angle_alpha   90.00
_cell.angle_beta   90.00
_cell.angle_gamma   90.00
#
_symmetry.space_group_name_H-M   'P 1'
#
loop_
_entity.id
_entity.type
_entity.pdbx_description
1 polymer ?
#
loop_
_entity_poly.entity_id
_entity_poly.type
_entity_poly.pdbx_seq_one_letter_code
_entity_poly.pdbx_strand_id
1 'polypeptide(L)'
;MPHCIIEYSKTLEQWIHPKDLIDTVQRETFQSGLFKKEDIKSRCLPFEYYEINDSSDHFIHIQLKIFSGRTTDQKKALSSRVVSGLATLKLTGTLITCEVTDIDTASYLKHRLY
;
A
#
# COMPACT_ATOMS: atom_id res chain seq x y z
N MET A 1 -6.16 7.19 10.62
CA MET A 1 -6.67 5.90 10.10
C MET A 1 -6.31 5.80 8.63
N PRO A 2 -5.47 4.82 8.23
CA PRO A 2 -5.28 4.50 6.83
C PRO A 2 -6.00 3.20 6.40
N HIS A 3 -6.52 3.19 5.18
CA HIS A 3 -6.77 1.96 4.41
C HIS A 3 -5.66 1.79 3.40
N CYS A 4 -4.93 0.68 3.48
CA CYS A 4 -3.85 0.33 2.58
C CYS A 4 -4.34 -0.77 1.63
N ILE A 5 -4.44 -0.48 0.35
CA ILE A 5 -4.93 -1.41 -0.67
C ILE A 5 -3.75 -1.73 -1.59
N ILE A 6 -3.49 -3.01 -1.79
CA ILE A 6 -2.37 -3.50 -2.60
C ILE A 6 -2.95 -4.29 -3.76
N GLU A 7 -2.71 -3.84 -4.98
CA GLU A 7 -3.08 -4.52 -6.21
C GLU A 7 -1.79 -5.00 -6.87
N TYR A 8 -1.72 -6.26 -7.30
CA TYR A 8 -0.46 -6.81 -7.79
C TYR A 8 -0.65 -7.90 -8.83
N SER A 9 0.38 -8.14 -9.63
CA SER A 9 0.42 -9.27 -10.59
C SER A 9 0.35 -10.60 -9.85
N LYS A 10 -0.66 -11.43 -10.13
CA LYS A 10 -0.83 -12.77 -9.52
C LYS A 10 0.38 -13.68 -9.72
N THR A 11 1.11 -13.50 -10.82
CA THR A 11 2.36 -14.22 -11.12
C THR A 11 3.43 -14.05 -10.05
N LEU A 12 3.41 -12.96 -9.27
CA LEU A 12 4.35 -12.73 -8.17
C LEU A 12 4.23 -13.77 -7.04
N GLU A 13 3.09 -14.45 -6.92
CA GLU A 13 2.88 -15.49 -5.91
C GLU A 13 3.82 -16.70 -6.08
N GLN A 14 4.52 -16.81 -7.21
CA GLN A 14 5.58 -17.80 -7.43
C GLN A 14 6.82 -17.55 -6.57
N TRP A 15 7.05 -16.32 -6.14
CA TRP A 15 8.25 -15.92 -5.39
C TRP A 15 7.96 -15.39 -3.98
N ILE A 16 6.73 -14.94 -3.73
CA ILE A 16 6.34 -14.35 -2.44
C ILE A 16 4.96 -14.82 -2.00
N HIS A 17 4.77 -14.91 -0.68
CA HIS A 17 3.44 -15.08 -0.15
C HIS A 17 2.72 -13.72 -0.11
N PRO A 18 1.44 -13.59 -0.52
CA PRO A 18 0.72 -12.30 -0.51
C PRO A 18 0.73 -11.61 0.85
N LYS A 19 0.79 -12.39 1.93
CA LYS A 19 0.91 -11.89 3.29
C LYS A 19 2.20 -11.09 3.54
N ASP A 20 3.29 -11.36 2.84
CA ASP A 20 4.55 -10.61 2.96
C ASP A 20 4.39 -9.17 2.42
N LEU A 21 3.57 -8.98 1.38
CA LEU A 21 3.18 -7.65 0.90
C LEU A 21 2.38 -6.91 1.95
N ILE A 22 1.35 -7.56 2.52
CA ILE A 22 0.49 -6.98 3.56
C ILE A 22 1.33 -6.59 4.77
N ASP A 23 2.18 -7.49 5.27
CA ASP A 23 2.96 -7.26 6.49
C ASP A 23 4.02 -6.17 6.28
N THR A 24 4.62 -6.09 5.09
CA THR A 24 5.53 -5.01 4.72
C THR A 24 4.82 -3.66 4.70
N VAL A 25 3.68 -3.54 4.00
CA VAL A 25 2.91 -2.28 3.94
C VAL A 25 2.40 -1.88 5.33
N GLN A 26 1.92 -2.83 6.12
CA GLN A 26 1.46 -2.60 7.49
C GLN A 26 2.61 -2.05 8.37
N ARG A 27 3.78 -2.69 8.32
CA ARG A 27 4.97 -2.29 9.08
C ARG A 27 5.43 -0.90 8.67
N GLU A 28 5.62 -0.64 7.38
CA GLU A 28 6.13 0.65 6.90
C GLU A 28 5.14 1.79 7.16
N THR A 29 3.84 1.53 7.01
CA THR A 29 2.80 2.51 7.36
C THR A 29 2.83 2.83 8.85
N PHE A 30 3.05 1.84 9.73
CA PHE A 30 3.20 2.06 11.17
C PHE A 30 4.47 2.84 11.50
N GLN A 31 5.61 2.44 10.92
CA GLN A 31 6.90 3.09 11.17
C GLN A 31 7.01 4.51 10.59
N SER A 32 6.04 4.95 9.77
CA SER A 32 5.91 6.37 9.40
C SER A 32 5.69 7.29 10.61
N GLY A 33 5.21 6.74 11.74
CA GLY A 33 4.88 7.52 12.94
C GLY A 33 3.58 8.32 12.82
N LEU A 34 2.87 8.24 11.68
CA LEU A 34 1.67 9.03 11.41
C LEU A 34 0.37 8.40 11.97
N PHE A 35 0.40 7.11 12.32
CA PHE A 35 -0.77 6.31 12.65
C PHE A 35 -0.52 5.35 13.82
N LYS A 36 -1.59 5.02 14.55
CA LYS A 36 -1.58 3.94 15.55
C LYS A 36 -1.73 2.58 14.87
N LYS A 37 -1.11 1.55 15.44
CA LYS A 37 -1.08 0.20 14.85
C LYS A 37 -2.49 -0.37 14.61
N GLU A 38 -3.39 -0.19 15.56
CA GLU A 38 -4.77 -0.66 15.54
C GLU A 38 -5.68 0.03 14.51
N ASP A 39 -5.25 1.17 13.96
CA ASP A 39 -6.01 1.92 12.95
C ASP A 39 -5.64 1.54 11.51
N ILE A 40 -4.50 0.88 11.31
CA ILE A 40 -3.98 0.52 9.98
C ILE A 40 -4.66 -0.76 9.52
N LYS A 41 -5.37 -0.68 8.40
CA LYS A 41 -6.05 -1.82 7.77
C LYS A 41 -5.47 -2.03 6.38
N SER A 42 -4.73 -3.13 6.21
CA SER A 42 -4.10 -3.51 4.95
C SER A 42 -4.75 -4.74 4.34
N ARG A 43 -4.79 -4.80 3.01
CA ARG A 43 -5.34 -5.93 2.24
C ARG A 43 -4.73 -5.93 0.84
N CYS A 44 -4.65 -7.10 0.22
CA CYS A 44 -4.14 -7.25 -1.14
C CYS A 44 -5.14 -7.96 -2.06
N LEU A 45 -5.07 -7.68 -3.36
CA LEU A 45 -5.86 -8.30 -4.42
C LEU A 45 -4.93 -8.67 -5.59
N PRO A 46 -4.84 -9.95 -5.98
CA PRO A 46 -4.08 -10.36 -7.16
C PRO A 46 -4.86 -10.08 -8.44
N PHE A 47 -4.15 -9.70 -9.50
CA PHE A 47 -4.66 -9.56 -10.86
C PHE A 47 -4.02 -10.59 -11.78
N GLU A 48 -4.86 -11.43 -12.38
CA GLU A 48 -4.43 -12.46 -13.34
C GLU A 48 -4.23 -11.89 -14.74
N TYR A 49 -5.03 -10.89 -15.11
CA TYR A 49 -4.98 -10.21 -16.40
C TYR A 49 -4.53 -8.77 -16.18
N TYR A 50 -3.40 -8.41 -16.78
CA TYR A 50 -2.81 -7.08 -16.72
C TYR A 50 -1.87 -6.87 -17.93
N GLU A 51 -1.54 -5.62 -18.24
CA GLU A 51 -0.58 -5.24 -19.29
C GLU A 51 0.29 -4.09 -18.77
N ILE A 52 1.59 -4.15 -19.05
CA ILE A 52 2.58 -3.15 -18.60
C ILE A 52 3.41 -2.74 -19.82
N ASN A 53 3.45 -1.44 -20.12
CA ASN A 53 4.08 -0.92 -21.35
C ASN A 53 5.54 -0.46 -21.16
N ASP A 54 6.21 -0.83 -20.06
CA ASP A 54 7.51 -0.28 -19.64
C ASP A 54 8.55 -1.36 -19.25
N SER A 55 8.67 -2.41 -20.08
CA SER A 55 9.63 -3.53 -19.95
C SER A 55 9.60 -4.30 -18.61
N SER A 56 8.60 -4.06 -17.78
CA SER A 56 8.40 -4.76 -16.51
C SER A 56 7.42 -5.92 -16.71
N ASP A 57 7.72 -7.07 -16.09
CA ASP A 57 6.90 -8.28 -16.18
C ASP A 57 5.77 -8.29 -15.14
N HIS A 58 5.95 -7.53 -14.06
CA HIS A 58 5.05 -7.51 -12.91
C HIS A 58 4.80 -6.09 -12.40
N PHE A 59 3.69 -5.91 -11.68
CA PHE A 59 3.40 -4.67 -10.98
C PHE A 59 2.95 -4.91 -9.54
N ILE A 60 3.17 -3.91 -8.69
CA ILE A 60 2.53 -3.74 -7.39
C ILE A 60 2.11 -2.28 -7.28
N HIS A 61 0.81 -2.04 -7.18
CA HIS A 61 0.21 -0.73 -6.95
C HIS A 61 -0.32 -0.65 -5.51
N ILE A 62 -0.02 0.45 -4.81
CA ILE A 62 -0.46 0.68 -3.44
C ILE A 62 -1.24 1.98 -3.34
N GLN A 63 -2.48 1.89 -2.88
CA GLN A 63 -3.29 3.06 -2.53
C GLN A 63 -3.40 3.20 -1.01
N LEU A 64 -2.87 4.31 -0.49
CA LEU A 64 -2.93 4.68 0.93
C LEU A 64 -4.01 5.74 1.13
N LYS A 65 -5.23 5.31 1.49
CA LYS A 65 -6.32 6.24 1.80
C LYS A 65 -6.23 6.69 3.25
N ILE A 66 -6.03 7.98 3.49
CA ILE A 66 -5.81 8.57 4.82
C ILE A 66 -6.81 9.70 5.05
N PHE A 67 -7.09 10.08 6.30
CA PHE A 67 -7.84 11.32 6.53
C PHE A 67 -7.07 12.53 6.01
N SER A 68 -7.83 13.49 5.46
CA SER A 68 -7.29 14.79 5.07
C SER A 68 -6.58 15.50 6.23
N GLY A 69 -5.65 16.41 5.89
CA GLY A 69 -4.91 17.22 6.87
C GLY A 69 -3.46 16.80 7.11
N ARG A 70 -2.92 15.83 6.36
CA ARG A 70 -1.46 15.62 6.28
C ARG A 70 -0.84 16.52 5.22
N THR A 71 0.35 17.03 5.49
CA THR A 71 1.09 17.87 4.53
C THR A 71 1.57 17.04 3.34
N THR A 72 1.88 17.70 2.23
CA THR A 72 2.47 17.04 1.05
C THR A 72 3.75 16.27 1.41
N ASP A 73 4.62 16.84 2.25
CA ASP A 73 5.85 16.18 2.69
C ASP A 73 5.58 14.92 3.53
N GLN A 74 4.60 14.96 4.43
CA GLN A 74 4.19 13.79 5.21
C GLN A 74 3.64 12.68 4.29
N LYS A 75 2.83 13.04 3.29
CA LYS A 75 2.30 12.09 2.31
C LYS A 75 3.42 11.47 1.46
N LYS A 76 4.35 12.31 0.98
CA LYS A 76 5.51 11.86 0.19
C LYS A 76 6.43 10.96 1.01
N ALA A 77 6.70 11.30 2.26
CA ALA A 77 7.50 10.46 3.15
C ALA A 77 6.83 9.11 3.43
N LEU A 78 5.51 9.11 3.63
CA LEU A 78 4.72 7.89 3.80
C LEU A 78 4.79 6.98 2.57
N SER A 79 4.48 7.48 1.37
CA SER A 79 4.52 6.67 0.15
C SER A 79 5.93 6.19 -0.17
N SER A 80 6.95 7.05 -0.02
CA SER A 80 8.35 6.68 -0.22
C SER A 80 8.78 5.54 0.69
N ARG A 81 8.42 5.61 1.98
CA ARG A 81 8.75 4.54 2.94
C ARG A 81 8.12 3.20 2.55
N VAL A 82 6.84 3.21 2.16
CA VAL A 82 6.14 1.99 1.73
C VAL A 82 6.79 1.39 0.48
N VAL A 83 7.09 2.22 -0.53
CA VAL A 83 7.78 1.77 -1.75
C VAL A 83 9.16 1.21 -1.42
N SER A 84 9.97 1.90 -0.61
CA SER A 84 11.29 1.42 -0.20
C SER A 84 11.22 0.11 0.56
N GLY A 85 10.24 -0.07 1.45
CA GLY A 85 10.04 -1.33 2.16
C GLY A 85 9.71 -2.49 1.23
N LEU A 86 8.81 -2.29 0.26
CA LEU A 86 8.49 -3.32 -0.73
C LEU A 86 9.66 -3.63 -1.67
N ALA A 87 10.48 -2.62 -2.02
CA ALA A 87 11.68 -2.83 -2.82
C ALA A 87 12.69 -3.77 -2.14
N THR A 88 12.68 -3.88 -0.80
CA THR A 88 13.54 -4.83 -0.08
C THR A 88 13.19 -6.30 -0.31
N LEU A 89 11.99 -6.60 -0.84
CA LEU A 89 11.58 -7.96 -1.22
C LEU A 89 12.29 -8.47 -2.47
N LYS A 90 13.02 -7.61 -3.18
CA LYS A 90 13.86 -7.95 -4.36
C LYS A 90 13.09 -8.69 -5.47
N LEU A 91 11.85 -8.30 -5.71
CA LEU A 91 11.03 -8.82 -6.80
C LEU A 91 11.50 -8.21 -8.12
N THR A 92 12.39 -8.92 -8.81
CA THR A 92 12.95 -8.49 -10.09
C THR A 92 11.85 -8.29 -11.13
N GLY A 93 12.03 -7.32 -12.04
CA GLY A 93 11.06 -7.05 -13.11
C GLY A 93 9.71 -6.47 -12.62
N THR A 94 9.65 -5.99 -11.38
CA THR A 94 8.42 -5.48 -10.77
C THR A 94 8.39 -3.96 -10.69
N LEU A 95 7.38 -3.35 -11.30
CA LEU A 95 7.08 -1.93 -11.15
C LEU A 95 6.28 -1.69 -9.86
N ILE A 96 6.80 -0.89 -8.93
CA ILE A 96 6.14 -0.56 -7.67
C ILE A 96 5.70 0.90 -7.69
N THR A 97 4.40 1.14 -7.54
CA THR A 97 3.79 2.48 -7.49
C THR A 97 2.98 2.67 -6.23
N CYS A 98 2.97 3.88 -5.67
CA CYS A 98 2.18 4.19 -4.49
C CYS A 98 1.59 5.59 -4.55
N GLU A 99 0.29 5.70 -4.31
CA GLU A 99 -0.42 6.96 -4.16
C GLU A 99 -1.02 7.13 -2.75
N VAL A 100 -1.20 8.39 -2.34
CA VAL A 100 -1.84 8.74 -1.08
C VAL A 100 -3.07 9.60 -1.37
N THR A 101 -4.24 9.10 -0.99
CA THR A 101 -5.53 9.76 -1.25
C THR A 101 -6.14 10.25 0.06
N ASP A 102 -6.64 11.49 0.06
CA ASP A 102 -7.37 12.03 1.20
C ASP A 102 -8.82 11.52 1.21
N ILE A 103 -9.25 11.05 2.36
CA ILE A 103 -10.63 10.78 2.72
C ILE A 103 -11.20 12.07 3.30
N ASP A 104 -12.34 12.51 2.77
CA ASP A 104 -13.11 13.59 3.35
C ASP A 104 -13.60 13.19 4.74
N THR A 105 -13.09 13.86 5.77
CA THR A 105 -13.43 13.59 7.16
C THR A 105 -14.84 14.02 7.52
N ALA A 106 -15.43 14.99 6.80
CA ALA A 106 -16.77 15.49 7.11
C ALA A 106 -17.87 14.46 6.80
N SER A 107 -17.62 13.61 5.80
CA SER A 107 -18.53 12.53 5.38
C SER A 107 -18.10 11.14 5.88
N TYR A 108 -16.97 11.03 6.58
CA TYR A 108 -16.46 9.75 7.04
C TYR A 108 -17.22 9.21 8.26
N LEU A 109 -17.85 8.06 8.10
CA LEU A 109 -18.49 7.31 9.18
C LEU A 109 -17.68 6.07 9.55
N LYS A 110 -17.58 5.82 10.86
CA LYS A 110 -17.03 4.59 11.42
C LYS A 110 -17.97 4.09 12.50
N HIS A 111 -18.42 2.85 12.32
CA HIS A 111 -19.13 2.12 13.35
C HIS A 111 -18.35 0.83 13.64
N ARG A 112 -18.29 0.43 14.91
CA ARG A 112 -17.70 -0.85 15.31
C ARG A 112 -18.85 -1.67 15.88
N LEU A 113 -19.15 -2.78 15.24
CA LEU A 113 -20.02 -3.79 15.82
C LEU A 113 -19.18 -4.51 16.89
N TYR A 114 -19.66 -4.49 18.11
CA TYR A 114 -19.16 -5.25 19.25
C TYR A 114 -20.35 -5.84 19.99
#